data_AF-A0A5E7VP15-F1
#
_entry.id   AF-A0A5E7VP15-F1
#
_cell.length_a   1.000
_cell.length_b   1.000
_cell.length_c   1.000
_cell.angle_alpha   90.00
_cell.angle_beta   90.00
_cell.angle_gamma   90.00
#
_symmetry.space_group_name_H-M   'P 1'
#
loop_
_entity.id
_entity.type
_entity.pdbx_description
1 polymer ?
#
loop_
_entity_poly.entity_id
_entity_poly.type
_entity_poly.pdbx_seq_one_letter_code
_entity_poly.pdbx_strand_id
1 'polypeptide(L)'
;MATFEPGHLHIERHALTKDDVSYDLCFDYEVFQDPKEGKGMQFKLHGSIQGKDMSETFFLPKDQAYNFASNFTKIVEKYGIPKVHSQIGSTHKFYDKIFEDMREKLEMKSGDPVKPEHLE
;
A
#
# COMPACT_ATOMS: atom_id res chain seq x y z
N MET A 1 -12.09 11.39 0.65
CA MET A 1 -11.81 11.16 -0.79
C MET A 1 -10.59 10.27 -0.95
N ALA A 2 -10.24 9.86 -2.17
CA ALA A 2 -8.98 9.16 -2.39
C ALA A 2 -8.31 9.71 -3.65
N THR A 3 -7.06 10.13 -3.50
CA THR A 3 -6.26 10.78 -4.52
C THR A 3 -5.03 9.92 -4.75
N PHE A 4 -4.87 9.47 -5.99
CA PHE A 4 -3.69 8.70 -6.39
C PHE A 4 -2.77 9.56 -7.24
N GLU A 5 -1.50 9.52 -6.86
CA GLU A 5 -0.37 10.11 -7.55
C GLU A 5 0.72 9.04 -7.71
N PRO A 6 1.56 9.13 -8.74
CA PRO A 6 2.64 8.17 -8.95
C PRO A 6 3.63 8.20 -7.77
N GLY A 7 3.66 7.14 -6.97
CA GLY A 7 4.43 7.05 -5.72
C GLY A 7 3.71 7.53 -4.46
N HIS A 8 2.45 7.97 -4.54
CA HIS A 8 1.71 8.47 -3.38
C HIS A 8 0.20 8.22 -3.52
N LEU A 9 -0.41 7.56 -2.53
CA LEU A 9 -1.85 7.39 -2.45
C LEU A 9 -2.36 8.02 -1.16
N HIS A 10 -3.14 9.08 -1.28
CA HIS A 10 -3.84 9.69 -0.16
C HIS A 10 -5.27 9.18 -0.09
N ILE A 11 -5.68 8.68 1.07
CA ILE A 11 -7.01 8.15 1.35
C ILE A 11 -7.53 8.85 2.58
N GLU A 12 -8.52 9.71 2.40
CA GLU A 12 -9.32 10.26 3.48
C GLU A 12 -10.73 9.70 3.44
N ARG A 13 -11.29 9.39 4.60
CA ARG A 13 -12.71 9.11 4.75
C ARG A 13 -13.20 9.96 5.91
N HIS A 14 -14.22 10.76 5.64
CA HIS A 14 -14.94 11.44 6.69
C HIS A 14 -16.15 10.59 7.07
N ALA A 15 -16.27 10.27 8.36
CA ALA A 15 -17.44 9.62 8.89
C ALA A 15 -18.67 10.53 8.73
N LEU A 16 -19.65 10.09 7.95
CA LEU A 16 -20.94 10.78 7.79
C LEU A 16 -21.95 10.35 8.87
N THR A 17 -21.71 9.22 9.53
CA THR A 17 -22.55 8.67 10.59
C THR A 17 -21.71 8.33 11.84
N LYS A 18 -22.35 8.17 13.00
CA LYS A 18 -21.68 7.78 14.26
C LYS A 18 -21.06 6.38 14.24
N ASP A 19 -21.45 5.56 13.26
CA ASP A 19 -20.93 4.20 13.05
C ASP A 19 -19.78 4.20 12.01
N ASP A 20 -19.59 5.30 11.28
CA ASP A 20 -18.47 5.44 10.36
C ASP A 20 -17.21 5.85 11.10
N VAL A 21 -16.08 5.38 10.55
CA VAL A 21 -14.74 5.69 11.03
C VAL A 21 -14.16 6.79 10.14
N SER A 22 -13.76 7.92 10.74
CA SER A 22 -12.98 8.93 10.03
C SER A 22 -11.50 8.54 10.07
N TYR A 23 -10.85 8.59 8.91
CA TYR A 23 -9.42 8.33 8.80
C TYR A 23 -8.82 9.14 7.65
N ASP A 24 -7.58 9.53 7.85
CA ASP A 24 -6.73 10.16 6.84
C ASP A 24 -5.45 9.33 6.77
N LEU A 25 -5.14 8.77 5.61
CA LEU A 25 -4.03 7.85 5.42
C LEU A 25 -3.30 8.21 4.14
N CYS A 26 -2.02 8.49 4.27
CA CYS A 26 -1.08 8.68 3.18
C CYS A 26 -0.23 7.41 3.03
N PHE A 27 -0.24 6.85 1.83
CA PHE A 27 0.51 5.68 1.44
C PHE A 27 1.53 6.06 0.37
N ASP A 28 2.73 6.39 0.83
CA ASP A 28 3.86 6.71 -0.02
C ASP A 28 4.60 5.44 -0.41
N TYR A 29 5.07 5.38 -1.66
CA TYR A 29 5.87 4.26 -2.14
C TYR A 29 6.93 4.70 -3.15
N GLU A 30 8.14 4.22 -2.94
CA GLU A 30 9.32 4.61 -3.70
C GLU A 30 10.19 3.40 -4.03
N VAL A 31 10.88 3.44 -5.16
CA VAL A 31 11.87 2.40 -5.49
C VAL A 31 13.02 2.54 -4.52
N PHE A 32 13.30 1.47 -3.81
CA PHE A 32 14.40 1.40 -2.88
C PHE A 32 15.28 0.20 -3.24
N GLN A 33 16.59 0.41 -3.24
CA GLN A 33 17.54 -0.67 -3.47
C GLN A 33 18.14 -1.07 -2.12
N ASP A 34 17.63 -2.16 -1.56
CA ASP A 34 18.14 -2.69 -0.32
C ASP A 34 19.43 -3.49 -0.59
N PRO A 35 20.52 -3.28 0.19
CA PRO A 35 21.77 -3.99 0.00
C PRO A 35 21.70 -5.49 0.33
N LYS A 36 20.67 -5.96 1.06
CA LYS A 36 20.48 -7.37 1.40
C LYS A 36 19.50 -8.06 0.46
N GLU A 37 18.37 -7.42 0.15
CA GLU A 37 17.29 -8.04 -0.64
C GLU A 37 17.28 -7.61 -2.12
N GLY A 38 18.03 -6.57 -2.49
CA GLY A 38 18.12 -6.06 -3.87
C GLY A 38 17.08 -4.97 -4.19
N LYS A 39 16.72 -4.85 -5.48
CA LYS A 39 15.76 -3.83 -5.95
C LYS A 39 14.36 -4.17 -5.43
N GLY A 40 13.72 -3.22 -4.76
CA GLY A 40 12.36 -3.34 -4.24
C GLY A 40 11.68 -1.99 -4.11
N MET A 41 10.63 -1.98 -3.30
CA MET A 41 9.80 -0.82 -3.01
C MET A 41 9.75 -0.60 -1.51
N GLN A 42 10.06 0.62 -1.09
CA GLN A 42 9.81 1.06 0.27
C GLN A 42 8.42 1.69 0.30
N PHE A 43 7.60 1.23 1.25
CA PHE A 43 6.26 1.72 1.49
C PHE A 43 6.22 2.42 2.84
N LYS A 44 5.59 3.57 2.90
CA LYS A 44 5.37 4.34 4.10
C LYS A 44 3.90 4.67 4.22
N LEU A 45 3.26 4.09 5.22
CA LEU A 45 1.88 4.36 5.57
C LEU A 45 1.86 5.26 6.80
N HIS A 46 1.32 6.47 6.67
CA HIS A 46 1.18 7.39 7.79
C HIS A 46 -0.11 8.19 7.70
N GLY A 47 -0.58 8.69 8.83
CA GLY A 47 -1.82 9.46 8.90
C GLY A 47 -2.48 9.34 10.27
N SER A 48 -3.78 9.52 10.33
CA SER A 48 -4.54 9.52 11.59
C SER A 48 -5.88 8.80 11.43
N ILE A 49 -6.19 7.88 12.33
CA ILE A 49 -7.42 7.08 12.33
C ILE A 49 -8.20 7.41 13.61
N GLN A 50 -9.41 7.94 13.49
CA GLN A 50 -10.24 8.38 14.64
C GLN A 50 -9.49 9.29 15.63
N GLY A 51 -8.59 10.14 15.12
CA GLY A 51 -7.75 11.01 15.95
C GLY A 51 -6.54 10.32 16.61
N LYS A 52 -6.21 9.09 16.20
CA LYS A 52 -5.00 8.39 16.58
C LYS A 52 -4.00 8.40 15.43
N ASP A 53 -2.86 9.06 15.63
CA ASP A 53 -1.79 9.08 14.65
C ASP A 53 -1.15 7.70 14.50
N MET A 54 -0.85 7.35 13.25
CA MET A 54 -0.21 6.11 12.86
C MET A 54 0.86 6.40 11.82
N SER A 55 1.99 5.70 11.91
CA SER A 55 3.08 5.80 10.95
C SER A 55 3.86 4.49 10.99
N GLU A 56 3.78 3.74 9.90
CA GLU A 56 4.45 2.46 9.71
C GLU A 56 5.17 2.49 8.37
N THR A 57 6.42 2.06 8.37
CA THR A 57 7.23 1.98 7.14
C THR A 57 7.70 0.54 6.98
N PHE A 58 7.57 0.01 5.78
CA PHE A 58 8.00 -1.35 5.47
C PHE A 58 8.57 -1.41 4.06
N PHE A 59 9.62 -2.21 3.89
CA PHE A 59 10.20 -2.49 2.59
C PHE A 59 9.64 -3.82 2.06
N LEU A 60 9.33 -3.87 0.77
CA LEU A 60 9.05 -5.12 0.08
C LEU A 60 9.98 -5.26 -1.12
N PRO A 61 10.69 -6.40 -1.26
CA PRO A 61 11.46 -6.67 -2.46
C PRO A 61 10.58 -6.71 -3.72
N LYS A 62 11.18 -6.57 -4.91
CA LYS A 62 10.46 -6.61 -6.21
C LYS A 62 9.50 -7.79 -6.32
N ASP A 63 9.88 -8.95 -5.78
CA ASP A 63 9.00 -10.11 -5.72
C ASP A 63 7.79 -9.80 -4.82
N GLN A 64 7.97 -9.46 -3.55
CA GLN A 64 6.84 -9.23 -2.65
C GLN A 64 6.08 -7.91 -2.83
N ALA A 65 6.48 -7.05 -3.77
CA ALA A 65 5.86 -5.77 -4.02
C ALA A 65 4.35 -5.90 -4.29
N TYR A 66 3.87 -7.00 -4.89
CA TYR A 66 2.44 -7.27 -5.09
C TYR A 66 1.65 -7.53 -3.80
N ASN A 67 2.33 -7.85 -2.70
CA ASN A 67 1.72 -8.16 -1.39
C ASN A 67 1.52 -6.91 -0.50
N PHE A 68 1.79 -5.70 -1.02
CA PHE A 68 1.62 -4.44 -0.29
C PHE A 68 0.20 -4.25 0.27
N ALA A 69 -0.83 -4.67 -0.48
CA ALA A 69 -2.22 -4.57 -0.07
C ALA A 69 -2.50 -5.39 1.21
N SER A 70 -1.91 -6.57 1.34
CA SER A 70 -2.04 -7.42 2.54
C SER A 70 -1.40 -6.76 3.76
N ASN A 71 -0.21 -6.16 3.60
CA ASN A 71 0.45 -5.40 4.67
C ASN A 71 -0.34 -4.16 5.05
N PHE A 72 -0.82 -3.38 4.07
CA PHE A 72 -1.67 -2.22 4.32
C PHE A 72 -2.90 -2.61 5.14
N THR A 73 -3.64 -3.64 4.71
CA THR A 73 -4.84 -4.11 5.42
C THR A 73 -4.52 -4.53 6.86
N LYS A 74 -3.43 -5.29 7.07
CA LYS A 74 -3.00 -5.68 8.42
C LYS A 74 -2.68 -4.49 9.32
N ILE A 75 -1.99 -3.48 8.79
CA ILE A 75 -1.64 -2.28 9.54
C ILE A 75 -2.91 -1.54 9.93
N VAL A 76 -3.76 -1.16 8.96
CA VAL A 76 -4.95 -0.36 9.29
C VAL A 76 -5.95 -1.12 10.17
N GLU A 77 -6.02 -2.45 10.05
CA GLU A 77 -6.79 -3.32 10.95
C GLU A 77 -6.27 -3.25 12.38
N LYS A 78 -4.94 -3.31 12.58
CA LYS A 78 -4.30 -3.15 13.89
C LYS A 78 -4.61 -1.80 14.54
N TYR A 79 -4.80 -0.75 13.74
CA TYR A 79 -5.18 0.58 14.22
C TYR A 79 -6.68 0.77 14.42
N GLY A 80 -7.52 -0.21 14.03
CA GLY A 80 -8.95 -0.22 14.30
C GLY A 80 -9.84 0.15 13.13
N ILE A 81 -9.32 0.20 11.89
CA ILE A 81 -10.17 0.26 10.70
C ILE A 81 -10.72 -1.15 10.43
N PRO A 82 -12.05 -1.36 10.47
CA PRO A 82 -12.63 -2.65 10.14
C PRO A 82 -12.28 -3.05 8.70
N LYS A 83 -12.05 -4.35 8.43
CA LYS A 83 -11.75 -4.86 7.07
C LYS A 83 -12.70 -4.30 6.00
N VAL A 84 -13.98 -4.13 6.33
CA VAL A 84 -15.02 -3.61 5.42
C VAL A 84 -14.82 -2.15 5.00
N HIS A 85 -14.09 -1.35 5.80
CA HIS A 85 -13.73 0.04 5.49
C HIS A 85 -12.25 0.18 5.07
N SER A 86 -11.42 -0.80 5.42
CA SER A 86 -9.98 -0.91 5.08
C SER A 86 -9.73 -1.27 3.61
N GLN A 87 -10.75 -1.63 2.85
CA GLN A 87 -10.60 -2.13 1.50
C GLN A 87 -10.06 -1.05 0.53
N ILE A 88 -8.74 -0.93 0.47
CA ILE A 88 -8.02 -0.52 -0.75
C ILE A 88 -8.53 -1.37 -1.93
N GLY A 89 -8.84 -2.65 -1.69
CA GLY A 89 -9.43 -3.56 -2.68
C GLY A 89 -10.79 -3.10 -3.24
N SER A 90 -11.59 -2.33 -2.51
CA SER A 90 -12.84 -1.76 -3.04
C SER A 90 -12.58 -0.65 -4.04
N THR A 91 -11.34 -0.15 -4.10
CA THR A 91 -10.86 0.68 -5.18
C THR A 91 -9.84 -0.07 -6.03
N HIS A 92 -10.27 -1.17 -6.66
CA HIS A 92 -9.53 -1.88 -7.71
C HIS A 92 -8.77 -0.96 -8.67
N LYS A 93 -9.30 0.25 -8.94
CA LYS A 93 -8.66 1.27 -9.77
C LYS A 93 -7.32 1.78 -9.22
N PHE A 94 -7.16 1.95 -7.91
CA PHE A 94 -5.88 2.38 -7.34
C PHE A 94 -4.89 1.23 -7.26
N TYR A 95 -5.37 0.02 -6.99
CA TYR A 95 -4.52 -1.16 -7.05
C TYR A 95 -3.87 -1.31 -8.43
N ASP A 96 -4.68 -1.23 -9.49
CA ASP A 96 -4.20 -1.32 -10.87
C ASP A 96 -3.17 -0.21 -11.18
N LYS A 97 -3.45 1.03 -10.78
CA LYS A 97 -2.52 2.16 -10.97
C LYS A 97 -1.21 2.03 -10.19
N ILE A 98 -1.27 1.62 -8.91
CA ILE A 98 -0.05 1.35 -8.12
C ILE A 98 0.72 0.21 -8.79
N PHE A 99 0.03 -0.84 -9.23
CA PHE A 99 0.67 -1.96 -9.90
C PHE A 99 1.39 -1.52 -11.18
N GLU A 100 0.75 -0.72 -12.03
CA GLU A 100 1.36 -0.16 -13.24
C GLU A 100 2.56 0.75 -12.91
N ASP A 101 2.42 1.69 -11.97
CA ASP A 101 3.51 2.60 -11.56
C ASP A 101 4.68 1.81 -10.96
N MET A 102 4.39 0.85 -10.08
CA MET A 102 5.40 0.00 -9.48
C MET A 102 6.14 -0.80 -10.53
N ARG A 103 5.40 -1.30 -11.52
CA ARG A 103 5.95 -2.10 -12.60
C ARG A 103 6.88 -1.27 -13.49
N GLU A 104 6.51 -0.05 -13.86
CA GLU A 104 7.36 0.87 -14.61
C GLU A 104 8.61 1.24 -13.81
N LYS A 105 8.44 1.65 -12.55
CA LYS A 105 9.51 2.05 -11.64
C LYS A 105 10.51 0.92 -11.33
N LEU A 106 10.01 -0.29 -11.10
CA LEU A 106 10.85 -1.47 -10.87
C LEU A 106 11.45 -2.02 -12.17
N GLU A 107 11.11 -1.46 -13.34
CA GLU A 107 11.45 -2.00 -14.65
C GLU A 107 11.02 -3.47 -14.78
N MET A 108 9.87 -3.82 -14.20
CA MET A 108 9.25 -5.13 -14.31
C MET A 108 8.69 -5.30 -15.73
N LYS A 109 9.44 -5.98 -16.60
CA LYS A 109 8.94 -6.40 -17.92
C LYS A 109 7.84 -7.46 -17.73
N SER A 110 6.68 -7.30 -18.38
CA SER A 110 5.76 -8.45 -18.56
C SER A 110 6.52 -9.51 -19.35
N GLY A 111 6.66 -10.70 -18.76
CA GLY A 111 7.46 -11.79 -19.33
C GLY A 111 8.85 -11.97 -18.70
N ASP A 112 9.24 -11.15 -17.72
CA ASP A 112 10.37 -11.47 -16.84
C ASP A 112 9.98 -12.68 -15.96
N PRO A 113 10.75 -13.77 -15.93
CA PRO A 113 10.40 -14.96 -15.16
C PRO A 113 10.30 -14.61 -13.67
N VAL A 114 9.12 -14.82 -13.07
CA VAL A 114 8.99 -14.91 -11.62
C VAL A 114 9.94 -16.01 -11.17
N LYS A 115 10.88 -15.68 -10.28
CA LYS A 115 11.78 -16.68 -9.72
C LYS A 115 10.93 -17.68 -8.91
N PRO A 116 10.99 -18.98 -9.21
CA PRO A 116 10.19 -19.99 -8.50
C PRO A 116 10.54 -20.10 -7.01
N GLU A 117 11.65 -19.52 -6.57
CA GLU A 117 12.11 -19.50 -5.17
C GLU A 117 11.19 -18.70 -4.22
N HIS A 118 10.22 -17.94 -4.73
CA HIS A 118 9.25 -17.19 -3.93
C HIS A 118 7.86 -17.83 -3.85
N LEU A 119 7.68 -19.04 -4.39
CA LEU A 119 6.41 -19.78 -4.42
C LEU A 119 6.37 -20.98 -3.44
N GLU A 120 7.32 -21.10 -2.52
CA GLU A 120 7.31 -22.17 -1.49
C GLU A 120 6.47 -21.83 -0.25
#